data_AF-M2AP17-F1
#
_entry.id   AF-M2AP17-F1
#
_cell.length_a   1.000
_cell.length_b   1.000
_cell.length_c   1.000
_cell.angle_alpha   90.00
_cell.angle_beta   90.00
_cell.angle_gamma   90.00
#
_symmetry.space_group_name_H-M   'P 1'
#
loop_
_entity.id
_entity.type
_entity.pdbx_description
1 polymer ?
#
loop_
_entity_poly.entity_id
_entity_poly.type
_entity_poly.pdbx_seq_one_letter_code
_entity_poly.pdbx_strand_id
1 'polypeptide(L)'
;MSDSNPPIDPFEQDASETQAEESAVAVAERPLVEVENLEVTFDGQTVLKDIDCQIERGQTVAVIGESGCGKTVFMKTIVALVQPTVGRVMFDGQDLSGLSPAELAVVRRRFGFVFQHAALFDSMNIFDNVAFPIRQNEEGVDEAEINDRVRQHIGEVGLPEEVIYKRPAELSGGMQKRVGLARALVLRPELVVYDEPTTGLDPIMSDVINELILNTRRMYPVTSIVVTHDMHTARKVADRVMMFYPRRRLELDQSQILFDAPPSQLEHAEDRRVRQFVRGEAGDRIREMSQGMG
;
A
#
# COMPACT_ATOMS: atom_id res chain seq x y z
N MET A 1 -22.34 -42.36 49.36
CA MET A 1 -22.82 -42.19 47.98
C MET A 1 -21.63 -41.66 47.20
N SER A 2 -21.22 -42.40 46.18
CA SER A 2 -19.98 -42.24 45.43
C SER A 2 -20.12 -41.17 44.35
N ASP A 3 -19.34 -40.10 44.44
CA ASP A 3 -19.11 -39.18 43.32
C ASP A 3 -17.98 -39.75 42.44
N SER A 4 -18.37 -40.44 41.38
CA SER A 4 -17.47 -40.84 40.29
C SER A 4 -17.49 -39.74 39.23
N ASN A 5 -16.46 -38.89 39.22
CA ASN A 5 -16.20 -38.01 38.09
C ASN A 5 -15.80 -38.89 36.88
N PRO A 6 -16.40 -38.72 35.68
CA PRO A 6 -15.99 -39.50 34.52
C PRO A 6 -14.54 -39.16 34.12
N PRO A 7 -13.78 -40.13 33.58
CA PRO A 7 -12.43 -39.87 33.10
C PRO A 7 -12.49 -38.90 31.90
N ILE A 8 -11.67 -37.85 31.95
CA ILE A 8 -11.41 -36.97 30.82
C ILE A 8 -10.71 -37.81 29.75
N ASP A 9 -11.29 -37.87 28.56
CA ASP A 9 -10.71 -38.57 27.41
C ASP A 9 -9.43 -37.81 26.97
N PRO A 10 -8.24 -38.43 27.03
CA PRO A 10 -7.00 -37.78 26.61
C PRO A 10 -6.95 -37.45 25.11
N PHE A 11 -7.93 -37.89 24.31
CA PHE A 11 -8.03 -37.58 22.88
C PHE A 11 -8.94 -36.38 22.53
N GLU A 12 -9.67 -35.80 23.49
CA GLU A 12 -10.50 -34.61 23.24
C GLU A 12 -9.70 -33.28 23.23
N GLN A 13 -8.51 -33.24 23.84
CA GLN A 13 -7.66 -32.05 23.85
C GLN A 13 -6.89 -31.86 22.53
N ASP A 14 -6.45 -32.94 21.91
CA ASP A 14 -5.58 -32.97 20.72
C ASP A 14 -6.30 -32.46 19.44
N ALA A 15 -7.60 -32.71 19.33
CA ALA A 15 -8.41 -32.24 18.20
C ALA A 15 -8.66 -30.72 18.22
N SER A 16 -8.67 -30.10 19.40
CA SER A 16 -8.89 -28.65 19.56
C SER A 16 -7.62 -27.83 19.26
N GLU A 17 -6.45 -28.36 19.61
CA GLU A 17 -5.15 -27.75 19.30
C GLU A 17 -4.83 -27.90 17.80
N THR A 18 -5.12 -29.06 17.19
CA THR A 18 -4.93 -29.30 15.75
C THR A 18 -5.80 -28.39 14.88
N GLN A 19 -7.06 -28.13 15.26
CA GLN A 19 -7.95 -27.22 14.53
C GLN A 19 -7.57 -25.74 14.66
N ALA A 20 -7.02 -25.35 15.81
CA ALA A 20 -6.52 -24.00 16.05
C ALA A 20 -5.21 -23.75 15.28
N GLU A 21 -4.33 -24.76 15.20
CA GLU A 21 -3.11 -24.72 14.38
C GLU A 21 -3.44 -24.74 12.87
N GLU A 22 -4.34 -25.59 12.40
CA GLU A 22 -4.80 -25.60 10.99
C GLU A 22 -5.50 -24.28 10.60
N SER A 23 -6.31 -23.70 11.49
CA SER A 23 -6.91 -22.38 11.26
C SER A 23 -5.89 -21.25 11.28
N ALA A 24 -4.88 -21.30 12.15
CA ALA A 24 -3.80 -20.31 12.19
C ALA A 24 -2.87 -20.41 10.96
N VAL A 25 -2.60 -21.63 10.48
CA VAL A 25 -1.85 -21.89 9.24
C VAL A 25 -2.66 -21.43 8.01
N ALA A 26 -3.97 -21.70 7.96
CA ALA A 26 -4.84 -21.23 6.88
C ALA A 26 -5.04 -19.71 6.85
N VAL A 27 -4.90 -19.01 7.98
CA VAL A 27 -4.88 -17.54 8.07
C VAL A 27 -3.53 -16.97 7.60
N ALA A 28 -2.43 -17.71 7.79
CA ALA A 28 -1.10 -17.33 7.31
C ALA A 28 -0.90 -17.52 5.79
N GLU A 29 -1.65 -18.41 5.15
CA GLU A 29 -1.58 -18.69 3.71
C GLU A 29 -2.49 -17.79 2.84
N ARG A 30 -3.37 -16.99 3.43
CA ARG A 30 -4.27 -16.12 2.65
C ARG A 30 -3.61 -14.79 2.28
N PRO A 31 -3.81 -14.29 1.05
CA PRO A 31 -3.37 -12.96 0.68
C PRO A 31 -3.98 -11.90 1.60
N LEU A 32 -3.23 -10.83 1.88
CA LEU A 32 -3.75 -9.72 2.66
C LEU A 32 -4.78 -8.91 1.85
N VAL A 33 -4.54 -8.75 0.55
CA VAL A 33 -5.43 -8.05 -0.37
C VAL A 33 -5.74 -8.96 -1.53
N GLU A 34 -7.02 -9.09 -1.86
CA GLU A 34 -7.50 -9.80 -3.04
C GLU A 34 -8.40 -8.86 -3.85
N VAL A 35 -8.18 -8.82 -5.15
CA VAL A 35 -8.93 -8.00 -6.09
C VAL A 35 -9.51 -8.95 -7.12
N GLU A 36 -10.83 -8.96 -7.24
CA GLU A 36 -11.57 -9.86 -8.12
C GLU A 36 -12.41 -9.06 -9.11
N ASN A 37 -12.16 -9.27 -10.41
CA ASN A 37 -12.90 -8.70 -11.53
C ASN A 37 -13.14 -7.19 -11.40
N LEU A 38 -12.11 -6.46 -10.99
CA LEU A 38 -12.25 -5.06 -10.61
C LEU A 38 -12.42 -4.15 -11.83
N GLU A 39 -13.54 -3.44 -11.86
CA GLU A 39 -13.82 -2.36 -12.81
C GLU A 39 -14.12 -1.05 -12.06
N VAL A 40 -13.58 0.05 -12.56
CA VAL A 40 -13.92 1.40 -12.10
C VAL A 40 -14.21 2.29 -13.29
N THR A 41 -15.46 2.76 -13.37
CA THR A 41 -15.95 3.63 -14.43
C THR A 41 -16.44 4.97 -13.84
N PHE A 42 -15.93 6.08 -14.37
CA PHE A 42 -16.37 7.44 -14.02
C PHE A 42 -17.04 8.08 -15.22
N ASP A 43 -18.30 8.53 -15.07
CA ASP A 43 -19.04 9.24 -16.13
C ASP A 43 -19.00 8.55 -17.51
N GLY A 44 -19.06 7.22 -17.51
CA GLY A 44 -19.00 6.39 -18.73
C GLY A 44 -17.59 6.08 -19.25
N GLN A 45 -16.54 6.61 -18.62
CA GLN A 45 -15.14 6.31 -18.93
C GLN A 45 -14.59 5.24 -17.97
N THR A 46 -14.34 4.05 -18.49
CA THR A 46 -13.68 2.96 -17.74
C THR A 46 -12.19 3.24 -17.57
N VAL A 47 -11.75 3.39 -16.32
CA VAL A 47 -10.34 3.66 -15.96
C VAL A 47 -9.61 2.39 -15.56
N LEU A 48 -10.27 1.52 -14.80
CA LEU A 48 -9.82 0.17 -14.46
C LEU A 48 -10.79 -0.84 -15.04
N LYS A 49 -10.29 -1.91 -15.65
CA LYS A 49 -11.12 -2.97 -16.21
C LYS A 49 -10.44 -4.33 -16.08
N ASP A 50 -11.22 -5.35 -15.70
CA ASP A 50 -10.81 -6.75 -15.64
C ASP A 50 -9.49 -6.93 -14.87
N ILE A 51 -9.39 -6.26 -13.72
CA ILE A 51 -8.21 -6.35 -12.86
C ILE A 51 -8.43 -7.46 -11.83
N ASP A 52 -7.57 -8.47 -11.89
CA ASP A 52 -7.47 -9.55 -10.91
C ASP A 52 -6.06 -9.59 -10.34
N CYS A 53 -5.92 -9.49 -9.02
CA CYS A 53 -4.63 -9.67 -8.37
C CYS A 53 -4.76 -10.01 -6.89
N GLN A 54 -3.69 -10.61 -6.35
CA GLN A 54 -3.55 -10.94 -4.93
C GLN A 54 -2.22 -10.40 -4.43
N ILE A 55 -2.20 -9.88 -3.21
CA ILE A 55 -1.01 -9.35 -2.55
C ILE A 55 -0.81 -10.10 -1.24
N GLU A 56 0.30 -10.84 -1.18
CA GLU A 56 0.62 -11.69 -0.05
C GLU A 56 1.05 -10.87 1.17
N ARG A 57 0.81 -11.43 2.36
CA ARG A 57 1.26 -10.81 3.62
C ARG A 57 2.79 -10.61 3.61
N GLY A 58 3.23 -9.40 3.93
CA GLY A 58 4.66 -9.04 3.96
C GLY A 58 5.32 -8.83 2.59
N GLN A 59 4.54 -8.92 1.50
CA GLN A 59 5.00 -8.64 0.15
C GLN A 59 5.02 -7.13 -0.12
N THR A 60 6.05 -6.64 -0.80
CA THR A 60 6.05 -5.32 -1.43
C THR A 60 5.76 -5.45 -2.91
N VAL A 61 4.64 -4.89 -3.36
CA VAL A 61 4.27 -4.84 -4.77
C VAL A 61 4.46 -3.42 -5.30
N ALA A 62 5.25 -3.26 -6.36
CA ALA A 62 5.30 -2.00 -7.09
C ALA A 62 4.27 -1.99 -8.22
N VAL A 63 3.42 -0.97 -8.27
CA VAL A 63 2.52 -0.72 -9.40
C VAL A 63 3.12 0.38 -10.25
N ILE A 64 3.49 0.03 -11.47
CA ILE A 64 4.14 0.91 -12.42
C ILE A 64 3.27 1.09 -13.66
N GLY A 65 3.59 2.08 -14.49
CA GLY A 65 2.90 2.32 -15.75
C GLY A 65 2.84 3.80 -16.10
N GLU A 66 2.32 4.08 -17.28
CA GLU A 66 2.23 5.46 -17.79
C GLU A 66 1.33 6.36 -16.94
N SER A 67 1.51 7.68 -17.05
CA SER A 67 0.57 8.61 -16.45
C SER A 67 -0.84 8.38 -16.98
N GLY A 68 -1.84 8.43 -16.09
CA GLY A 68 -3.25 8.24 -16.47
C GLY A 68 -3.69 6.78 -16.72
N CYS A 69 -2.86 5.77 -16.46
CA CYS A 69 -3.27 4.36 -16.62
C CYS A 69 -4.13 3.79 -15.46
N GLY A 70 -4.48 4.60 -14.46
CA GLY A 70 -5.38 4.18 -13.37
C GLY A 70 -4.70 3.78 -12.06
N LYS A 71 -3.36 3.85 -11.92
CA LYS A 71 -2.64 3.45 -10.69
C LYS A 71 -3.19 4.10 -9.41
N THR A 72 -3.39 5.42 -9.41
CA THR A 72 -3.97 6.14 -8.26
C THR A 72 -5.41 5.73 -7.98
N VAL A 73 -6.19 5.39 -9.02
CA VAL A 73 -7.56 4.86 -8.84
C VAL A 73 -7.50 3.48 -8.22
N PHE A 74 -6.57 2.63 -8.67
CA PHE A 74 -6.36 1.30 -8.12
C PHE A 74 -6.03 1.38 -6.63
N MET A 75 -5.05 2.22 -6.24
CA MET A 75 -4.71 2.46 -4.83
C MET A 75 -5.92 2.90 -4.00
N LYS A 76 -6.65 3.92 -4.48
CA LYS A 76 -7.82 4.44 -3.78
C LYS A 76 -8.92 3.38 -3.65
N THR A 77 -9.00 2.46 -4.59
CA THR A 77 -9.95 1.35 -4.55
C THR A 77 -9.52 0.30 -3.54
N ILE A 78 -8.22 -0.03 -3.46
CA ILE A 78 -7.67 -0.92 -2.43
C ILE A 78 -7.99 -0.43 -1.01
N VAL A 79 -7.85 0.88 -0.76
CA VAL A 79 -8.16 1.47 0.57
C VAL A 79 -9.63 1.89 0.74
N ALA A 80 -10.51 1.43 -0.16
CA ALA A 80 -11.94 1.71 -0.18
C ALA A 80 -12.32 3.20 -0.16
N LEU A 81 -11.48 4.09 -0.68
CA LEU A 81 -11.81 5.50 -0.92
C LEU A 81 -12.58 5.70 -2.22
N VAL A 82 -12.43 4.78 -3.17
CA VAL A 82 -13.24 4.68 -4.39
C VAL A 82 -13.89 3.31 -4.38
N GLN A 83 -15.22 3.27 -4.57
CA GLN A 83 -15.95 2.02 -4.69
C GLN A 83 -15.86 1.51 -6.13
N PRO A 84 -15.63 0.20 -6.34
CA PRO A 84 -15.66 -0.38 -7.67
C PRO A 84 -17.06 -0.29 -8.29
N THR A 85 -17.11 -0.19 -9.62
CA THR A 85 -18.35 -0.31 -10.39
C THR A 85 -18.74 -1.77 -10.57
N VAL A 86 -17.74 -2.66 -10.76
CA VAL A 86 -17.89 -4.11 -10.85
C VAL A 86 -16.74 -4.77 -10.08
N GLY A 87 -16.99 -5.95 -9.55
CA GLY A 87 -16.00 -6.70 -8.77
C GLY A 87 -15.91 -6.21 -7.34
N ARG A 88 -14.85 -6.65 -6.65
CA ARG A 88 -14.66 -6.35 -5.22
C ARG A 88 -13.19 -6.34 -4.84
N VAL A 89 -12.94 -5.69 -3.70
CA VAL A 89 -11.66 -5.74 -3.00
C VAL A 89 -11.91 -6.40 -1.66
N MET A 90 -11.17 -7.47 -1.40
CA MET A 90 -11.12 -8.14 -0.11
C MET A 90 -9.86 -7.68 0.63
N PHE A 91 -9.99 -7.39 1.91
CA PHE A 91 -8.86 -7.18 2.81
C PHE A 91 -8.96 -8.17 3.95
N ASP A 92 -7.95 -9.02 4.11
CA ASP A 92 -7.90 -10.07 5.12
C ASP A 92 -9.17 -10.96 5.13
N GLY A 93 -9.59 -11.39 3.93
CA GLY A 93 -10.79 -12.19 3.72
C GLY A 93 -12.13 -11.45 3.92
N GLN A 94 -12.13 -10.14 4.19
CA GLN A 94 -13.33 -9.33 4.34
C GLN A 94 -13.57 -8.47 3.09
N ASP A 95 -14.75 -8.59 2.47
CA ASP A 95 -15.17 -7.74 1.34
C ASP A 95 -15.40 -6.29 1.81
N LEU A 96 -14.67 -5.34 1.23
CA LEU A 96 -14.76 -3.93 1.59
C LEU A 96 -16.00 -3.23 1.03
N SER A 97 -16.61 -3.76 -0.04
CA SER A 97 -17.78 -3.15 -0.68
C SER A 97 -19.05 -3.26 0.16
N GLY A 98 -19.13 -4.30 1.02
CA GLY A 98 -20.27 -4.55 1.90
C GLY A 98 -20.25 -3.77 3.21
N LEU A 99 -19.18 -3.02 3.50
CA LEU A 99 -18.97 -2.38 4.80
C LEU A 99 -19.63 -1.00 4.88
N SER A 100 -20.23 -0.73 6.04
CA SER A 100 -20.70 0.61 6.39
C SER A 100 -19.52 1.58 6.58
N PRO A 101 -19.77 2.90 6.55
CA PRO A 101 -18.71 3.89 6.80
C PRO A 101 -17.98 3.72 8.14
N ALA A 102 -18.67 3.25 9.18
CA ALA A 102 -18.08 3.00 10.50
C ALA A 102 -17.16 1.77 10.49
N GLU A 103 -17.58 0.69 9.83
CA GLU A 103 -16.76 -0.52 9.67
C GLU A 103 -15.52 -0.23 8.80
N LEU A 104 -15.69 0.53 7.72
CA LEU A 104 -14.56 1.00 6.90
C LEU A 104 -13.59 1.87 7.70
N ALA A 105 -14.06 2.70 8.63
CA ALA A 105 -13.19 3.48 9.49
C ALA A 105 -12.32 2.59 10.38
N VAL A 106 -12.88 1.50 10.93
CA VAL A 106 -12.13 0.51 11.71
C VAL A 106 -11.08 -0.18 10.85
N VAL A 107 -11.45 -0.65 9.65
CA VAL A 107 -10.51 -1.30 8.72
C VAL A 107 -9.38 -0.36 8.32
N ARG A 108 -9.69 0.92 8.02
CA ARG A 108 -8.68 1.91 7.61
C ARG A 108 -7.63 2.24 8.69
N ARG A 109 -7.87 1.91 9.96
CA ARG A 109 -6.82 2.01 11.01
C ARG A 109 -5.68 1.03 10.75
N ARG A 110 -5.95 -0.08 10.05
CA ARG A 110 -4.97 -1.09 9.63
C ARG A 110 -4.20 -0.65 8.38
N PHE A 111 -4.49 0.53 7.82
CA PHE A 111 -3.84 1.08 6.63
C PHE A 111 -2.98 2.29 6.95
N GLY A 112 -1.77 2.33 6.41
CA GLY A 112 -0.94 3.52 6.31
C GLY A 112 -0.99 4.07 4.89
N PHE A 113 -1.13 5.39 4.73
CA PHE A 113 -1.13 6.03 3.41
C PHE A 113 -0.09 7.14 3.36
N VAL A 114 0.91 6.98 2.47
CA VAL A 114 1.98 7.94 2.23
C VAL A 114 1.69 8.68 0.93
N PHE A 115 1.23 9.92 1.05
CA PHE A 115 0.88 10.76 -0.09
C PHE A 115 2.11 11.34 -0.80
N GLN A 116 2.00 11.56 -2.11
CA GLN A 116 3.04 12.16 -2.94
C GLN A 116 3.62 13.46 -2.37
N HIS A 117 2.76 14.34 -1.83
CA HIS A 117 3.14 15.63 -1.23
C HIS A 117 3.13 15.62 0.30
N ALA A 118 3.27 14.45 0.94
CA ALA A 118 3.15 14.19 2.38
C ALA A 118 1.77 14.49 2.99
N ALA A 119 1.05 15.50 2.49
CA ALA A 119 -0.28 15.94 2.94
C ALA A 119 -0.32 16.21 4.45
N LEU A 120 0.69 16.92 4.96
CA LEU A 120 0.72 17.38 6.35
C LEU A 120 -0.29 18.52 6.56
N PHE A 121 -0.83 18.63 7.77
CA PHE A 121 -1.69 19.72 8.18
C PHE A 121 -0.84 20.95 8.51
N ASP A 122 -0.90 22.00 7.69
CA ASP A 122 -0.13 23.24 7.88
C ASP A 122 -0.52 24.03 9.14
N SER A 123 -1.73 23.78 9.65
CA SER A 123 -2.22 24.37 10.91
C SER A 123 -1.61 23.73 12.16
N MET A 124 -0.93 22.59 12.01
CA MET A 124 -0.35 21.80 13.10
C MET A 124 1.18 21.80 12.99
N ASN A 125 1.87 21.66 14.13
CA ASN A 125 3.30 21.34 14.12
C ASN A 125 3.51 19.85 13.72
N ILE A 126 4.76 19.43 13.60
CA ILE A 126 5.08 18.05 13.23
C ILE A 126 4.65 17.03 14.30
N PHE A 127 4.80 17.37 15.59
CA PHE A 127 4.33 16.52 16.69
C PHE A 127 2.85 16.18 16.52
N ASP A 128 2.01 17.22 16.39
CA ASP A 128 0.56 17.09 16.27
C ASP A 128 0.16 16.40 14.96
N ASN A 129 0.90 16.60 13.87
CA ASN A 129 0.70 15.86 12.63
C ASN A 129 0.86 14.35 12.82
N VAL A 130 1.91 13.90 13.52
CA VAL A 130 2.18 12.48 13.76
C VAL A 130 1.32 11.92 14.89
N ALA A 131 0.97 12.71 15.90
CA ALA A 131 0.08 12.32 16.99
C ALA A 131 -1.39 12.21 16.56
N PHE A 132 -1.80 12.94 15.51
CA PHE A 132 -3.19 13.03 15.08
C PHE A 132 -3.87 11.67 14.85
N PRO A 133 -3.28 10.71 14.11
CA PRO A 133 -3.89 9.40 13.92
C PRO A 133 -4.12 8.65 15.24
N ILE A 134 -3.18 8.71 16.19
CA ILE A 134 -3.34 8.06 17.52
C ILE A 134 -4.54 8.67 18.24
N ARG A 135 -4.54 10.01 18.41
CA ARG A 135 -5.60 10.74 19.12
C ARG A 135 -6.99 10.55 18.53
N GLN A 136 -7.10 10.28 17.24
CA GLN A 136 -8.38 10.07 16.55
C GLN A 136 -8.85 8.60 16.55
N ASN A 137 -7.96 7.64 16.74
CA ASN A 137 -8.27 6.22 16.48
C ASN A 137 -8.03 5.30 17.68
N GLU A 138 -7.22 5.71 18.65
CA GLU A 138 -6.93 4.93 19.86
C GLU A 138 -7.52 5.65 21.08
N GLU A 139 -8.50 5.03 21.72
CA GLU A 139 -9.12 5.56 22.93
C GLU A 139 -8.29 5.21 24.16
N GLY A 140 -8.16 6.17 25.10
CA GLY A 140 -7.54 5.93 26.40
C GLY A 140 -6.00 5.94 26.43
N VAL A 141 -5.34 6.22 25.30
CA VAL A 141 -3.88 6.42 25.26
C VAL A 141 -3.54 7.76 25.90
N ASP A 142 -2.62 7.75 26.86
CA ASP A 142 -2.19 8.97 27.53
C ASP A 142 -1.20 9.79 26.68
N GLU A 143 -1.05 11.07 27.02
CA GLU A 143 -0.17 11.97 26.27
C GLU A 143 1.32 11.65 26.41
N ALA A 144 1.73 10.90 27.46
CA ALA A 144 3.12 10.47 27.60
C ALA A 144 3.43 9.36 26.59
N GLU A 145 2.55 8.38 26.46
CA GLU A 145 2.66 7.31 25.47
C GLU A 145 2.57 7.84 24.04
N ILE A 146 1.66 8.78 23.76
CA ILE A 146 1.61 9.46 22.45
C ILE A 146 2.95 10.11 22.15
N ASN A 147 3.55 10.77 23.14
CA ASN A 147 4.83 11.45 22.96
C ASN A 147 5.95 10.47 22.62
N ASP A 148 6.04 9.36 23.35
CA ASP A 148 7.06 8.34 23.12
C ASP A 148 6.93 7.72 21.73
N ARG A 149 5.70 7.38 21.30
CA ARG A 149 5.44 6.85 19.96
C ARG A 149 5.80 7.86 18.86
N VAL A 150 5.44 9.13 19.03
CA VAL A 150 5.78 10.19 18.05
C VAL A 150 7.29 10.34 17.92
N ARG A 151 8.02 10.43 19.04
CA ARG A 151 9.48 10.53 19.03
C ARG A 151 10.14 9.31 18.42
N GLN A 152 9.67 8.12 18.76
CA GLN A 152 10.15 6.86 18.18
C GLN A 152 10.03 6.90 16.66
N HIS A 153 8.84 7.16 16.12
CA HIS A 153 8.61 7.15 14.67
C HIS A 153 9.33 8.28 13.92
N ILE A 154 9.51 9.45 14.56
CA ILE A 154 10.35 10.53 14.02
C ILE A 154 11.82 10.09 13.93
N GLY A 155 12.32 9.39 14.95
CA GLY A 155 13.65 8.79 14.94
C GLY A 155 13.81 7.70 13.88
N GLU A 156 12.81 6.83 13.70
CA GLU A 156 12.81 5.76 12.69
C GLU A 156 12.92 6.30 11.26
N VAL A 157 12.37 7.48 10.99
CA VAL A 157 12.50 8.15 9.68
C VAL A 157 13.76 9.03 9.58
N GLY A 158 14.68 8.93 10.53
CA GLY A 158 15.96 9.62 10.51
C GLY A 158 15.84 11.14 10.60
N LEU A 159 14.83 11.63 11.32
CA LEU A 159 14.68 13.05 11.63
C LEU A 159 15.11 13.31 13.07
N PRO A 160 15.82 14.43 13.32
CA PRO A 160 16.23 14.77 14.67
C PRO A 160 15.02 15.27 15.48
N GLU A 161 15.08 15.08 16.80
CA GLU A 161 13.91 15.24 17.68
C GLU A 161 13.33 16.66 17.64
N GLU A 162 14.15 17.69 17.46
CA GLU A 162 13.71 19.08 17.39
C GLU A 162 12.74 19.38 16.24
N VAL A 163 12.67 18.50 15.22
CA VAL A 163 11.73 18.64 14.10
C VAL A 163 10.28 18.60 14.58
N ILE A 164 9.97 17.91 15.69
CA ILE A 164 8.60 17.79 16.20
C ILE A 164 7.97 19.16 16.52
N TYR A 165 8.77 20.17 16.87
CA TYR A 165 8.29 21.52 17.19
C TYR A 165 8.10 22.42 15.97
N LYS A 166 8.63 22.03 14.80
CA LYS A 166 8.53 22.80 13.57
C LYS A 166 7.14 22.66 12.93
N ARG A 167 6.83 23.56 12.00
CA ARG A 167 5.69 23.46 11.09
C ARG A 167 6.10 22.87 9.74
N PRO A 168 5.17 22.29 8.96
CA PRO A 168 5.48 21.73 7.64
C PRO A 168 6.23 22.69 6.72
N ALA A 169 5.86 23.98 6.71
CA ALA A 169 6.49 25.02 5.89
C ALA A 169 7.97 25.29 6.23
N GLU A 170 8.45 24.86 7.39
CA GLU A 170 9.85 25.02 7.82
C GLU A 170 10.73 23.82 7.43
N LEU A 171 10.14 22.81 6.78
CA LEU A 171 10.82 21.57 6.39
C LEU A 171 11.11 21.54 4.88
N SER A 172 12.21 20.88 4.51
CA SER A 172 12.45 20.53 3.11
C SER A 172 11.45 19.47 2.63
N GLY A 173 11.21 19.37 1.31
CA GLY A 173 10.28 18.37 0.76
C GLY A 173 10.63 16.92 1.16
N GLY A 174 11.92 16.59 1.23
CA GLY A 174 12.39 15.28 1.71
C GLY A 174 12.13 15.06 3.20
N MET A 175 12.21 16.11 4.04
CA MET A 175 11.82 16.01 5.44
C MET A 175 10.29 15.85 5.59
N GLN A 176 9.50 16.60 4.81
CA GLN A 176 8.03 16.48 4.84
C GLN A 176 7.58 15.06 4.46
N LYS A 177 8.14 14.45 3.42
CA LYS A 177 7.85 13.06 3.03
C LYS A 177 8.18 12.07 4.13
N ARG A 178 9.30 12.26 4.84
CA ARG A 178 9.69 11.44 5.99
C ARG A 178 8.74 11.60 7.18
N VAL A 179 8.27 12.81 7.48
CA VAL A 179 7.19 13.01 8.46
C VAL A 179 5.89 12.33 8.01
N GLY A 180 5.54 12.44 6.73
CA GLY A 180 4.37 11.77 6.16
C GLY A 180 4.43 10.24 6.34
N LEU A 181 5.62 9.66 6.17
CA LEU A 181 5.87 8.25 6.47
C LEU A 181 5.71 7.95 7.96
N ALA A 182 6.32 8.72 8.86
CA ALA A 182 6.18 8.53 10.30
C ALA A 182 4.70 8.57 10.74
N ARG A 183 3.93 9.53 10.22
CA ARG A 183 2.48 9.64 10.46
C ARG A 183 1.71 8.43 9.95
N ALA A 184 2.08 7.87 8.80
CA ALA A 184 1.43 6.69 8.24
C ALA A 184 1.73 5.42 9.04
N LEU A 185 2.89 5.34 9.69
CA LEU A 185 3.34 4.17 10.45
C LEU A 185 2.96 4.19 11.93
N VAL A 186 2.52 5.33 12.46
CA VAL A 186 2.30 5.53 13.89
C VAL A 186 1.25 4.59 14.50
N LEU A 187 0.28 4.15 13.69
CA LEU A 187 -0.76 3.18 14.07
C LEU A 187 -0.35 1.72 13.83
N ARG A 188 0.91 1.48 13.41
CA ARG A 188 1.45 0.16 13.05
C ARG A 188 0.54 -0.61 12.09
N PRO A 189 0.29 -0.05 10.89
CA PRO A 189 -0.63 -0.65 9.93
C PRO A 189 -0.11 -1.98 9.37
N GLU A 190 -1.03 -2.83 8.91
CA GLU A 190 -0.73 -4.09 8.22
C GLU A 190 -0.49 -3.88 6.71
N LEU A 191 -1.09 -2.84 6.13
CA LEU A 191 -0.92 -2.44 4.74
C LEU A 191 -0.44 -1.00 4.67
N VAL A 192 0.67 -0.73 3.97
CA VAL A 192 1.12 0.63 3.67
C VAL A 192 1.08 0.87 2.16
N VAL A 193 0.43 1.96 1.79
CA VAL A 193 0.27 2.38 0.40
C VAL A 193 1.08 3.66 0.18
N TYR A 194 2.02 3.60 -0.76
CA TYR A 194 2.92 4.70 -1.11
C TYR A 194 2.54 5.27 -2.48
N ASP A 195 2.15 6.55 -2.53
CA ASP A 195 1.84 7.26 -3.77
C ASP A 195 3.03 8.12 -4.19
N GLU A 196 3.77 7.66 -5.20
CA GLU A 196 4.91 8.37 -5.78
C GLU A 196 5.90 8.89 -4.70
N PRO A 197 6.37 8.01 -3.79
CA PRO A 197 7.06 8.41 -2.57
C PRO A 197 8.36 9.19 -2.84
N THR A 198 9.03 8.91 -3.95
CA THR A 198 10.31 9.51 -4.35
C THR A 198 10.16 10.68 -5.34
N THR A 199 8.96 10.97 -5.84
CA THR A 199 8.74 12.05 -6.82
C THR A 199 9.16 13.42 -6.26
N GLY A 200 9.89 14.18 -7.08
CA GLY A 200 10.34 15.54 -6.78
C GLY A 200 11.57 15.61 -5.86
N LEU A 201 12.22 14.47 -5.59
CA LEU A 201 13.47 14.40 -4.83
C LEU A 201 14.66 14.19 -5.76
N ASP A 202 15.84 14.64 -5.33
CA ASP A 202 17.10 14.26 -5.95
C ASP A 202 17.40 12.76 -5.71
N PRO A 203 18.29 12.13 -6.50
CA PRO A 203 18.55 10.70 -6.40
C PRO A 203 18.97 10.20 -5.01
N ILE A 204 19.73 11.00 -4.24
CA ILE A 204 20.16 10.60 -2.89
C ILE A 204 18.97 10.59 -1.94
N MET A 205 18.15 11.65 -1.98
CA MET A 205 16.97 11.74 -1.14
C MET A 205 15.90 10.71 -1.52
N SER A 206 15.75 10.37 -2.80
CA SER A 206 14.91 9.25 -3.26
C SER A 206 15.39 7.92 -2.66
N ASP A 207 16.71 7.69 -2.66
CA ASP A 207 17.29 6.47 -2.11
C ASP A 207 17.11 6.36 -0.59
N VAL A 208 17.18 7.48 0.13
CA VAL A 208 16.84 7.55 1.56
C VAL A 208 15.41 7.09 1.80
N ILE A 209 14.44 7.56 1.01
CA ILE A 209 13.04 7.11 1.12
C ILE A 209 12.93 5.60 0.84
N ASN A 210 13.63 5.10 -0.17
CA ASN A 210 13.64 3.66 -0.49
C ASN A 210 14.21 2.81 0.66
N GLU A 211 15.30 3.26 1.30
CA GLU A 211 15.85 2.62 2.49
C GLU A 211 14.87 2.63 3.65
N LEU A 212 14.10 3.70 3.83
CA LEU A 212 13.06 3.76 4.86
C LEU A 212 11.91 2.77 4.59
N ILE A 213 11.50 2.59 3.34
CA ILE A 213 10.50 1.57 2.95
C ILE A 213 11.04 0.17 3.28
N LEU A 214 12.27 -0.13 2.87
CA LEU A 214 12.92 -1.41 3.16
C LEU A 214 13.07 -1.62 4.68
N ASN A 215 13.44 -0.58 5.42
CA ASN A 215 13.61 -0.67 6.86
C ASN A 215 12.28 -0.90 7.58
N THR A 216 11.21 -0.26 7.14
CA THR A 216 9.84 -0.47 7.65
C THR A 216 9.46 -1.95 7.53
N ARG A 217 9.69 -2.56 6.36
CA ARG A 217 9.45 -3.99 6.13
C ARG A 217 10.30 -4.90 7.04
N ARG A 218 11.52 -4.50 7.39
CA ARG A 218 12.38 -5.28 8.30
C ARG A 218 11.91 -5.20 9.76
N MET A 219 11.38 -4.05 10.16
CA MET A 219 10.96 -3.79 11.55
C MET A 219 9.54 -4.25 11.83
N TYR A 220 8.67 -4.25 10.82
CA TYR A 220 7.24 -4.53 10.95
C TYR A 220 6.79 -5.58 9.93
N PRO A 221 5.85 -6.48 10.28
CA PRO A 221 5.27 -7.44 9.35
C PRO A 221 4.25 -6.76 8.41
N VAL A 222 4.71 -5.75 7.66
CA VAL A 222 3.87 -4.89 6.83
C VAL A 222 3.86 -5.33 5.37
N THR A 223 2.69 -5.29 4.76
CA THR A 223 2.50 -5.47 3.32
C THR A 223 2.51 -4.10 2.65
N SER A 224 3.14 -3.98 1.50
CA SER A 224 3.35 -2.67 0.88
C SER A 224 2.89 -2.61 -0.58
N ILE A 225 2.21 -1.54 -0.95
CA ILE A 225 1.90 -1.20 -2.33
C ILE A 225 2.61 0.11 -2.66
N VAL A 226 3.56 0.07 -3.59
CA VAL A 226 4.33 1.24 -4.01
C VAL A 226 3.93 1.63 -5.42
N VAL A 227 3.25 2.75 -5.57
CA VAL A 227 2.95 3.30 -6.89
C VAL A 227 4.03 4.27 -7.30
N THR A 228 4.67 3.96 -8.42
CA THR A 228 5.77 4.79 -8.90
C THR A 228 5.97 4.69 -10.41
N HIS A 229 6.50 5.75 -11.00
CA HIS A 229 7.09 5.71 -12.34
C HIS A 229 8.61 5.63 -12.33
N ASP A 230 9.25 5.65 -11.16
CA ASP A 230 10.69 5.50 -11.01
C ASP A 230 11.09 4.02 -10.95
N MET A 231 11.80 3.57 -11.99
CA MET A 231 12.27 2.19 -12.10
C MET A 231 13.41 1.86 -11.15
N HIS A 232 14.12 2.84 -10.60
CA HIS A 232 15.08 2.59 -9.55
C HIS A 232 14.36 2.19 -8.26
N THR A 233 13.37 2.99 -7.85
CA THR A 233 12.48 2.68 -6.71
C THR A 233 11.81 1.32 -6.89
N ALA A 234 11.14 1.08 -8.03
CA ALA A 234 10.43 -0.19 -8.26
C ALA A 234 11.34 -1.42 -8.16
N ARG A 235 12.57 -1.35 -8.71
CA ARG A 235 13.54 -2.46 -8.63
C ARG A 235 14.15 -2.64 -7.23
N LYS A 236 14.32 -1.54 -6.49
CA LYS A 236 14.98 -1.57 -5.18
C LYS A 236 14.08 -2.11 -4.08
N VAL A 237 12.80 -1.74 -4.06
CA VAL A 237 11.92 -2.00 -2.91
C VAL A 237 10.95 -3.18 -3.10
N ALA A 238 10.64 -3.55 -4.33
CA ALA A 238 9.55 -4.49 -4.61
C ALA A 238 10.02 -5.94 -4.75
N ASP A 239 9.21 -6.87 -4.25
CA ASP A 239 9.33 -8.30 -4.52
C ASP A 239 8.67 -8.68 -5.85
N ARG A 240 7.61 -7.95 -6.22
CA ARG A 240 6.76 -8.17 -7.40
C ARG A 240 6.39 -6.84 -8.02
N VAL A 241 6.33 -6.78 -9.35
CA VAL A 241 5.96 -5.57 -10.09
C VAL A 241 4.74 -5.86 -10.95
N MET A 242 3.72 -5.02 -10.83
CA MET A 242 2.56 -5.00 -11.71
C MET A 242 2.64 -3.78 -12.62
N MET A 243 2.67 -3.97 -13.95
CA MET A 243 2.65 -2.87 -14.90
C MET A 243 1.25 -2.67 -15.49
N PHE A 244 0.66 -1.52 -15.18
CA PHE A 244 -0.63 -1.10 -15.71
C PHE A 244 -0.45 -0.33 -17.01
N TYR A 245 -1.33 -0.58 -17.97
CA TYR A 245 -1.37 0.14 -19.24
C TYR A 245 -2.65 0.95 -19.42
N PRO A 246 -2.65 2.09 -20.15
CA PRO A 246 -3.86 2.86 -20.33
C PRO A 246 -4.95 2.07 -21.05
N ARG A 247 -6.12 1.89 -20.41
CA ARG A 247 -7.25 1.13 -20.97
C ARG A 247 -7.64 1.57 -22.38
N ARG A 248 -7.59 2.87 -22.67
CA ARG A 248 -7.91 3.45 -23.99
C ARG A 248 -6.97 3.02 -25.13
N ARG A 249 -5.81 2.43 -24.81
CA ARG A 249 -4.81 1.93 -25.77
C ARG A 249 -4.73 0.40 -25.80
N LEU A 250 -5.70 -0.27 -25.18
CA LEU A 250 -5.81 -1.73 -25.17
C LEU A 250 -6.98 -2.16 -26.03
N GLU A 251 -6.79 -3.29 -26.72
CA GLU A 251 -7.88 -4.01 -27.36
C GLU A 251 -8.89 -4.49 -26.30
N LEU A 252 -10.11 -4.86 -26.72
CA LEU A 252 -11.22 -5.16 -25.81
C LEU A 252 -10.96 -6.37 -24.88
N ASP A 253 -10.15 -7.32 -25.32
CA ASP A 253 -9.81 -8.59 -24.68
C ASP A 253 -8.44 -8.59 -23.99
N GLN A 254 -7.70 -7.48 -24.08
CA GLN A 254 -6.38 -7.36 -23.45
C GLN A 254 -6.50 -6.96 -21.98
N SER A 255 -5.82 -7.72 -21.11
CA SER A 255 -5.64 -7.34 -19.71
C SER A 255 -4.96 -5.99 -19.59
N GLN A 256 -5.39 -5.21 -18.61
CA GLN A 256 -4.78 -3.93 -18.27
C GLN A 256 -3.45 -4.08 -17.53
N ILE A 257 -3.22 -5.23 -16.89
CA ILE A 257 -1.93 -5.60 -16.30
C ILE A 257 -1.12 -6.34 -17.37
N LEU A 258 -0.09 -5.68 -17.90
CA LEU A 258 0.77 -6.24 -18.97
C LEU A 258 1.98 -7.00 -18.44
N PHE A 259 2.31 -6.82 -17.17
CA PHE A 259 3.41 -7.49 -16.52
C PHE A 259 3.05 -7.72 -15.07
N ASP A 260 3.32 -8.92 -14.59
CA ASP A 260 3.06 -9.29 -13.22
C ASP A 260 4.05 -10.39 -12.77
N ALA A 261 5.24 -9.95 -12.35
CA ALA A 261 6.34 -10.84 -12.02
C ALA A 261 7.40 -10.11 -11.17
N PRO A 262 8.42 -10.82 -10.65
CA PRO A 262 9.53 -10.17 -9.94
C PRO A 262 10.29 -9.13 -10.81
N PRO A 263 10.87 -8.08 -10.20
CA PRO A 263 11.56 -7.02 -10.93
C PRO A 263 12.69 -7.51 -11.85
N SER A 264 13.33 -8.64 -11.52
CA SER A 264 14.41 -9.24 -12.31
C SER A 264 13.99 -9.63 -13.74
N GLN A 265 12.69 -9.79 -13.99
CA GLN A 265 12.17 -10.17 -15.30
C GLN A 265 11.78 -8.97 -16.18
N LEU A 266 11.76 -7.74 -15.65
CA LEU A 266 11.30 -6.54 -16.37
C LEU A 266 12.06 -6.28 -17.69
N GLU A 267 13.37 -6.53 -17.72
CA GLU A 267 14.20 -6.24 -18.89
C GLU A 267 13.98 -7.22 -20.06
N HIS A 268 13.49 -8.41 -19.73
CA HIS A 268 13.25 -9.52 -20.64
C HIS A 268 11.75 -9.83 -20.81
N ALA A 269 10.87 -9.01 -20.23
CA ALA A 269 9.42 -9.15 -20.32
C ALA A 269 8.99 -9.34 -21.78
N GLU A 270 8.09 -10.29 -22.07
CA GLU A 270 7.70 -10.63 -23.45
C GLU A 270 7.03 -9.47 -24.17
N ASP A 271 6.19 -8.72 -23.45
CA ASP A 271 5.48 -7.56 -23.98
C ASP A 271 6.45 -6.40 -24.27
N ARG A 272 6.44 -5.94 -25.53
CA ARG A 272 7.29 -4.84 -25.98
C ARG A 272 7.00 -3.53 -25.25
N ARG A 273 5.75 -3.28 -24.87
CA ARG A 273 5.31 -2.07 -24.15
C ARG A 273 5.94 -2.01 -22.76
N VAL A 274 6.09 -3.17 -22.11
CA VAL A 274 6.76 -3.28 -20.81
C VAL A 274 8.24 -2.92 -20.95
N ARG A 275 8.95 -3.56 -21.88
CA ARG A 275 10.36 -3.25 -22.15
C ARG A 275 10.57 -1.79 -22.53
N GLN A 276 9.68 -1.22 -23.34
CA GLN A 276 9.72 0.18 -23.76
C GLN A 276 9.60 1.13 -22.56
N PHE A 277 8.64 0.88 -21.66
CA PHE A 277 8.46 1.67 -20.45
C PHE A 277 9.68 1.57 -19.52
N VAL A 278 10.17 0.35 -19.28
CA VAL A 278 11.34 0.09 -18.42
C VAL A 278 12.61 0.79 -18.91
N ARG A 279 12.78 0.89 -20.24
CA ARG A 279 13.93 1.55 -20.88
C ARG A 279 13.73 3.05 -21.11
N GLY A 280 12.54 3.60 -20.83
CA GLY A 280 12.22 5.00 -21.10
C GLY A 280 12.21 5.34 -22.59
N GLU A 281 11.95 4.36 -23.46
CA GLU A 281 11.97 4.54 -24.91
C GLU A 281 10.66 5.20 -25.37
N ALA A 282 10.73 6.35 -26.03
CA ALA A 282 9.52 7.03 -26.52
C ALA A 282 8.77 6.21 -27.59
N GLY A 283 9.49 5.41 -28.39
CA GLY A 283 8.96 4.39 -29.30
C GLY A 283 7.66 4.78 -30.01
N ASP A 284 6.62 3.95 -29.84
CA ASP A 284 5.33 4.11 -30.51
C ASP A 284 4.55 5.37 -30.05
N ARG A 285 4.90 5.95 -28.89
CA ARG A 285 4.25 7.14 -28.32
C ARG A 285 4.41 8.39 -29.19
N ILE A 286 5.55 8.53 -29.87
CA ILE A 286 5.79 9.66 -30.80
C ILE A 286 4.80 9.61 -31.98
N ARG A 287 4.53 8.41 -32.49
CA ARG A 287 3.60 8.21 -33.61
C ARG A 287 2.16 8.49 -33.20
N GLU A 288 1.76 8.03 -32.03
CA GLU A 288 0.41 8.25 -31.48
C GLU A 288 0.14 9.71 -31.13
N MET A 289 1.12 10.41 -30.54
CA MET A 289 1.00 11.85 -30.28
C MET A 289 0.81 12.64 -31.57
N SER A 290 1.44 12.20 -32.67
CA SER A 290 1.30 12.80 -34.00
C SER A 290 -0.07 12.51 -34.64
N GLN A 291 -0.77 11.47 -34.18
CA GLN A 291 -2.10 11.05 -34.67
C GLN A 291 -3.26 11.51 -33.77
N GLY A 292 -2.98 12.26 -32.69
CA GLY A 292 -4.01 12.79 -31.79
C GLY A 292 -4.60 11.77 -30.81
N MET A 293 -3.97 10.59 -30.64
CA MET A 293 -4.42 9.55 -29.70
C MET A 293 -3.87 9.76 -28.26
N GLY A 294 -3.70 11.03 -27.87
CA GLY A 294 -3.11 11.50 -26.61
C GLY A 294 -3.97 11.29 -25.38
#